data_AF-A0A3A6MUZ6-F1
#
_entry.id   AF-A0A3A6MUZ6-F1
#
_cell.length_a   1.000
_cell.length_b   1.000
_cell.length_c   1.000
_cell.angle_alpha   90.00
_cell.angle_beta   90.00
_cell.angle_gamma   90.00
#
_symmetry.space_group_name_H-M   'P 1'
#
loop_
_entity.id
_entity.type
_entity.pdbx_description
1 polymer ?
#
loop_
_entity_poly.entity_id
_entity_poly.type
_entity_poly.pdbx_seq_one_letter_code
_entity_poly.pdbx_strand_id
1 'polypeptide(L)'
;MGRGLTRLKAGVHMVNAVLTAELFLPGVTSLKERRRRLKSLLERLRLRFNVAAVEIDGQNTWQRATLAIAAVAGEVAHIHRVFQDVVDFIDGYREMMLSDYRVDLYGVYLGSEKELDAGKTTGGSLTLVTGGVRSGKSLFAESLVKPAPSVVFLATALPTDEEMAARIAQHRARRPASWETVEEPLDLGGAAKEITSEAVLLVDCLGVWVANLLAGDSTEAEIYERVNGFLRAVSERQGRTVAVTNEAGMGIVPPYPLGRLYRDILGRVNQQVAEAADAVYLLVCGIPVRIKP
;
A
#
# COMPACT_ATOMS: atom_id res chain seq x y z
N MET A 1 1.30 -23.84 -38.48
CA MET A 1 2.00 -24.37 -37.29
C MET A 1 2.25 -23.21 -36.31
N GLY A 2 1.24 -22.82 -35.53
CA GLY A 2 1.39 -21.83 -34.46
C GLY A 2 1.42 -22.54 -33.12
N ARG A 3 2.56 -22.57 -32.44
CA ARG A 3 2.65 -23.10 -31.07
C ARG A 3 1.95 -22.09 -30.15
N GLY A 4 0.80 -22.52 -29.63
CA GLY A 4 -0.10 -21.70 -28.84
C GLY A 4 0.51 -21.23 -27.53
N LEU A 5 0.11 -20.01 -27.14
CA LEU A 5 0.28 -19.47 -25.81
C LEU A 5 -0.32 -20.44 -24.79
N THR A 6 0.54 -21.00 -23.94
CA THR A 6 0.14 -21.83 -22.81
C THR A 6 -0.69 -20.99 -21.86
N ARG A 7 -1.96 -21.37 -21.65
CA ARG A 7 -2.80 -20.86 -20.55
C ARG A 7 -2.03 -21.10 -19.24
N LEU A 8 -1.64 -20.02 -18.58
CA LEU A 8 -1.14 -20.07 -17.20
C LEU A 8 -2.25 -20.67 -16.33
N LYS A 9 -1.94 -21.79 -15.66
CA LYS A 9 -2.83 -22.40 -14.66
C LYS A 9 -3.04 -21.39 -13.53
N ALA A 10 -4.28 -21.28 -13.05
CA ALA A 10 -4.62 -20.50 -11.87
C ALA A 10 -3.77 -20.94 -10.66
N GLY A 11 -3.20 -19.99 -9.92
CA GLY A 11 -2.57 -20.23 -8.61
C GLY A 11 -1.04 -20.11 -8.51
N VAL A 12 -0.33 -19.53 -9.49
CA VAL A 12 1.12 -19.26 -9.32
C VAL A 12 1.30 -17.88 -8.69
N HIS A 13 1.54 -17.85 -7.38
CA HIS A 13 2.03 -16.67 -6.68
C HIS A 13 3.42 -16.34 -7.23
N MET A 14 3.67 -15.09 -7.61
CA MET A 14 4.97 -14.67 -8.11
C MET A 14 5.39 -13.41 -7.38
N VAL A 15 6.47 -13.54 -6.61
CA VAL A 15 7.12 -12.45 -5.88
C VAL A 15 8.36 -12.06 -6.63
N ASN A 16 8.43 -10.82 -7.11
CA ASN A 16 9.66 -10.26 -7.66
C ASN A 16 10.33 -9.41 -6.59
N ALA A 17 11.64 -9.53 -6.47
CA ALA A 17 12.41 -8.77 -5.50
C ALA A 17 13.77 -8.38 -6.06
N VAL A 18 14.30 -7.26 -5.59
CA VAL A 18 15.65 -6.79 -5.91
C VAL A 18 16.39 -6.50 -4.62
N LEU A 19 17.56 -7.11 -4.47
CA LEU A 19 18.55 -6.75 -3.47
C LEU A 19 19.56 -5.81 -4.10
N THR A 20 19.71 -4.63 -3.51
CA THR A 20 20.76 -3.66 -3.87
C THR A 20 21.87 -3.75 -2.84
N ALA A 21 23.10 -4.07 -3.28
CA ALA A 21 24.27 -4.24 -2.41
C ALA A 21 25.34 -3.21 -2.75
N GLU A 22 25.81 -2.48 -1.74
CA GLU A 22 26.93 -1.55 -1.84
C GLU A 22 28.22 -2.24 -1.41
N LEU A 23 29.20 -2.29 -2.31
CA LEU A 23 30.46 -2.99 -2.10
C LEU A 23 31.63 -2.01 -2.02
N PHE A 24 32.54 -2.31 -1.11
CA PHE A 24 33.87 -1.70 -1.05
C PHE A 24 34.94 -2.72 -1.47
N LEU A 25 35.84 -2.31 -2.35
CA LEU A 25 36.88 -3.16 -2.94
C LEU A 25 38.27 -2.72 -2.46
N PRO A 26 38.76 -3.24 -1.31
CA PRO A 26 40.03 -2.81 -0.75
C PRO A 26 41.20 -3.18 -1.67
N GLY A 27 42.15 -2.25 -1.79
CA GLY A 27 43.40 -2.47 -2.52
C GLY A 27 43.29 -2.50 -4.05
N VAL A 28 42.10 -2.28 -4.63
CA VAL A 28 41.94 -2.14 -6.08
C VAL A 28 42.48 -0.77 -6.52
N THR A 29 43.40 -0.77 -7.48
CA THR A 29 44.11 0.43 -7.95
C THR A 29 43.83 0.76 -9.42
N SER A 30 43.02 -0.04 -10.12
CA SER A 30 42.65 0.22 -11.52
C SER A 30 41.22 -0.23 -11.85
N LEU A 31 40.60 0.46 -12.82
CA LEU A 31 39.28 0.07 -13.35
C LEU A 31 39.29 -1.32 -13.98
N LYS A 32 40.40 -1.73 -14.62
CA LYS A 32 40.54 -3.06 -15.23
C LYS A 32 40.49 -4.16 -14.17
N GLU A 33 41.20 -3.96 -13.07
CA GLU A 33 41.19 -4.90 -11.94
C GLU A 33 39.81 -4.94 -11.27
N ARG A 34 39.21 -3.78 -10.99
CA ARG A 34 37.83 -3.66 -10.46
C ARG A 34 36.85 -4.49 -11.27
N ARG A 35 36.81 -4.26 -12.60
CA ARG A 35 35.92 -4.98 -13.53
C ARG A 35 36.15 -6.49 -13.49
N ARG A 36 37.42 -6.93 -13.43
CA ARG A 36 37.75 -8.36 -13.36
C ARG A 36 37.21 -8.99 -12.07
N ARG A 37 37.42 -8.35 -10.91
CA ARG A 37 36.95 -8.88 -9.62
C ARG A 37 35.42 -8.87 -9.52
N LEU A 38 34.76 -7.78 -9.95
CA LEU A 38 33.29 -7.69 -9.96
C LEU A 38 32.67 -8.71 -10.90
N LYS A 39 33.26 -8.93 -12.09
CA LYS A 39 32.79 -9.95 -13.02
C LYS A 39 32.83 -11.35 -12.40
N SER A 40 33.92 -11.70 -11.70
CA SER A 40 34.02 -12.98 -10.97
C SER A 40 32.92 -13.14 -9.93
N LEU A 41 32.65 -12.10 -9.13
CA LEU A 41 31.57 -12.14 -8.14
C LEU A 41 30.19 -12.30 -8.80
N LEU A 42 29.88 -11.50 -9.83
CA LEU A 42 28.61 -11.57 -10.56
C LEU A 42 28.37 -12.94 -11.21
N GLU A 43 29.40 -13.53 -11.82
CA GLU A 43 29.32 -14.87 -12.39
C GLU A 43 29.04 -15.93 -11.31
N ARG A 44 29.72 -15.85 -10.16
CA ARG A 44 29.48 -16.78 -9.03
C ARG A 44 28.09 -16.63 -8.44
N LEU A 45 27.58 -15.41 -8.29
CA LEU A 45 26.23 -15.16 -7.81
C LEU A 45 25.18 -15.79 -8.74
N ARG A 46 25.31 -15.58 -10.05
CA ARG A 46 24.40 -16.14 -11.06
C ARG A 46 24.48 -17.67 -11.18
N LEU A 47 25.64 -18.26 -10.92
CA LEU A 47 25.84 -19.72 -10.99
C LEU A 47 25.39 -20.44 -9.71
N ARG A 48 25.57 -19.81 -8.54
CA ARG A 48 25.27 -20.42 -7.24
C ARG A 48 23.81 -20.23 -6.83
N PHE A 49 23.23 -19.09 -7.17
CA PHE A 49 21.87 -18.72 -6.77
C PHE A 49 21.01 -18.54 -8.00
N ASN A 50 19.70 -18.84 -7.87
CA ASN A 50 18.73 -18.63 -8.94
C ASN A 50 18.34 -17.14 -9.03
N VAL A 51 19.32 -16.29 -9.38
CA VAL A 51 19.19 -14.83 -9.38
C VAL A 51 19.78 -14.23 -10.65
N ALA A 52 19.28 -13.07 -11.04
CA ALA A 52 19.94 -12.19 -12.00
C ALA A 52 20.73 -11.13 -11.23
N ALA A 53 22.04 -11.04 -11.44
CA ALA A 53 22.89 -10.04 -10.77
C ALA A 53 23.53 -9.10 -11.79
N VAL A 54 23.57 -7.79 -11.55
CA VAL A 54 24.19 -6.79 -12.44
C VAL A 54 24.78 -5.63 -11.63
N GLU A 55 25.79 -4.95 -12.17
CA GLU A 55 26.29 -3.69 -11.61
C GLU A 55 25.41 -2.53 -12.09
N ILE A 56 24.92 -1.71 -11.17
CA ILE A 56 24.01 -0.58 -11.47
C ILE A 56 24.62 0.80 -11.22
N ASP A 57 25.68 0.89 -10.41
CA ASP A 57 26.37 2.17 -10.15
C ASP A 57 27.83 1.98 -9.68
N GLY A 58 28.60 3.07 -9.60
CA GLY A 58 29.98 3.11 -9.13
C GLY A 58 31.03 2.90 -10.23
N GLN A 59 30.63 2.92 -11.51
CA GLN A 59 31.49 2.59 -12.66
C GLN A 59 32.72 3.49 -12.82
N ASN A 60 32.66 4.70 -12.26
CA ASN A 60 33.74 5.71 -12.29
C ASN A 60 34.61 5.71 -11.01
N THR A 61 34.33 4.83 -10.04
CA THR A 61 35.08 4.75 -8.78
C THR A 61 35.84 3.43 -8.69
N TRP A 62 37.12 3.46 -8.28
CA TRP A 62 37.96 2.25 -8.27
C TRP A 62 37.60 1.27 -7.17
N GLN A 63 37.17 1.77 -6.02
CA GLN A 63 36.99 0.98 -4.79
C GLN A 63 35.53 0.84 -4.36
N ARG A 64 34.57 1.28 -5.17
CA ARG A 64 33.14 1.14 -4.87
C ARG A 64 32.38 0.54 -6.06
N ALA A 65 31.34 -0.21 -5.75
CA ALA A 65 30.41 -0.75 -6.74
C ALA A 65 29.04 -0.96 -6.10
N THR A 66 27.99 -0.72 -6.87
CA THR A 66 26.63 -1.03 -6.45
C THR A 66 26.08 -2.13 -7.35
N LEU A 67 25.66 -3.23 -6.75
CA LEU A 67 25.05 -4.36 -7.44
C LEU A 67 23.54 -4.36 -7.24
N ALA A 68 22.79 -4.73 -8.28
CA ALA A 68 21.41 -5.13 -8.18
C ALA A 68 21.28 -6.63 -8.44
N ILE A 69 20.61 -7.34 -7.55
CA ILE A 69 20.41 -8.78 -7.58
C ILE A 69 18.91 -9.05 -7.54
N ALA A 70 18.33 -9.46 -8.66
CA ALA A 70 16.91 -9.76 -8.79
C ALA A 70 16.62 -11.26 -8.63
N ALA A 71 15.58 -11.59 -7.88
CA ALA A 71 15.07 -12.94 -7.71
C ALA A 71 13.55 -12.98 -7.91
N VAL A 72 13.05 -14.11 -8.38
CA VAL A 72 11.63 -14.38 -8.55
C VAL A 72 11.30 -15.70 -7.88
N ALA A 73 10.26 -15.73 -7.05
CA ALA A 73 9.87 -16.94 -6.34
C ALA A 73 8.35 -17.05 -6.14
N GLY A 74 7.92 -18.25 -5.76
CA GLY A 74 6.53 -18.53 -5.41
C GLY A 74 6.05 -17.89 -4.11
N GLU A 75 6.98 -17.54 -3.22
CA GLU A 75 6.69 -17.09 -1.86
C GLU A 75 7.76 -16.10 -1.37
N VAL A 76 7.35 -15.14 -0.54
CA VAL A 76 8.24 -14.11 0.02
C VAL A 76 9.31 -14.74 0.93
N ALA A 77 8.96 -15.81 1.65
CA ALA A 77 9.91 -16.54 2.50
C ALA A 77 11.08 -17.14 1.70
N HIS A 78 10.84 -17.59 0.46
CA HIS A 78 11.91 -18.09 -0.41
C HIS A 78 12.82 -16.95 -0.87
N ILE A 79 12.26 -15.78 -1.21
CA ILE A 79 13.06 -14.58 -1.53
C ILE A 79 13.96 -14.21 -0.37
N HIS A 80 13.43 -14.11 0.86
CA HIS A 80 14.25 -13.76 2.03
C HIS A 80 15.38 -14.76 2.27
N ARG A 81 15.12 -16.07 2.15
CA ARG A 81 16.16 -17.10 2.27
C ARG A 81 17.24 -16.92 1.21
N VAL A 82 16.86 -16.81 -0.07
CA VAL A 82 17.81 -16.64 -1.17
C VAL A 82 18.64 -15.37 -0.99
N PHE A 83 18.02 -14.26 -0.61
CA PHE A 83 18.73 -13.00 -0.39
C PHE A 83 19.60 -13.01 0.85
N GLN A 84 19.21 -13.69 1.93
CA GLN A 84 20.09 -13.90 3.07
C GLN A 84 21.32 -14.72 2.67
N ASP A 85 21.13 -15.83 1.95
CA ASP A 85 22.24 -16.67 1.47
C ASP A 85 23.18 -15.88 0.53
N VAL A 86 22.64 -14.96 -0.27
CA VAL A 86 23.40 -14.06 -1.14
C VAL A 86 24.20 -13.05 -0.32
N VAL A 87 23.60 -12.43 0.71
CA VAL A 87 24.29 -11.51 1.62
C VAL A 87 25.43 -12.22 2.32
N ASP A 88 25.17 -13.37 2.94
CA ASP A 88 26.16 -14.16 3.65
C ASP A 88 27.31 -14.61 2.72
N PHE A 89 26.98 -14.92 1.46
CA PHE A 89 27.98 -15.25 0.45
C PHE A 89 28.86 -14.06 0.07
N ILE A 90 28.27 -12.86 -0.09
CA ILE A 90 29.02 -11.64 -0.40
C ILE A 90 29.89 -11.24 0.79
N ASP A 91 29.37 -11.31 2.01
CA ASP A 91 30.09 -10.95 3.24
C ASP A 91 31.28 -11.90 3.48
N GLY A 92 31.12 -13.19 3.16
CA GLY A 92 32.22 -14.16 3.16
C GLY A 92 33.23 -14.01 2.01
N TYR A 93 33.00 -13.12 1.03
CA TYR A 93 33.82 -12.99 -0.16
C TYR A 93 35.04 -12.09 0.07
N ARG A 94 36.15 -12.70 0.51
CA ARG A 94 37.41 -12.04 0.95
C ARG A 94 37.99 -10.92 0.07
N GLU A 95 37.64 -10.83 -1.20
CA GLU A 95 38.15 -9.80 -2.11
C GLU A 95 37.37 -8.47 -2.05
N MET A 96 36.21 -8.45 -1.38
CA MET A 96 35.30 -7.29 -1.28
C MET A 96 34.63 -7.27 0.10
N MET A 97 34.12 -6.10 0.49
CA MET A 97 33.35 -5.95 1.73
C MET A 97 31.97 -5.40 1.40
N LEU A 98 30.93 -6.02 1.96
CA LEU A 98 29.57 -5.49 1.91
C LEU A 98 29.50 -4.30 2.87
N SER A 99 29.18 -3.12 2.35
CA SER A 99 29.10 -1.89 3.16
C SER A 99 27.68 -1.62 3.62
N ASP A 100 26.70 -1.85 2.75
CA ASP A 100 25.27 -1.75 3.03
C ASP A 100 24.49 -2.61 2.04
N TYR A 101 23.25 -2.95 2.38
CA TYR A 101 22.32 -3.53 1.43
C TYR A 101 20.87 -3.17 1.75
N ARG A 102 20.05 -3.14 0.70
CA ARG A 102 18.59 -2.98 0.80
C ARG A 102 17.91 -4.07 -0.01
N VAL A 103 16.77 -4.54 0.49
CA VAL A 103 15.88 -5.44 -0.24
C VAL A 103 14.58 -4.71 -0.53
N ASP A 104 14.25 -4.58 -1.81
CA ASP A 104 13.01 -4.00 -2.29
C ASP A 104 12.14 -5.11 -2.90
N LEU A 105 10.94 -5.31 -2.36
CA LEU A 105 9.96 -6.26 -2.86
C LEU A 105 9.04 -5.54 -3.87
N TYR A 106 9.09 -5.94 -5.13
CA TYR A 106 8.29 -5.35 -6.20
C TYR A 106 7.14 -6.27 -6.57
N GLY A 107 5.98 -6.03 -5.96
CA GLY A 107 4.70 -6.58 -6.41
C GLY A 107 4.63 -8.11 -6.38
N VAL A 108 3.95 -8.64 -5.36
CA VAL A 108 3.29 -9.92 -5.46
C VAL A 108 2.28 -9.81 -6.62
N TYR A 109 2.61 -10.34 -7.80
CA TYR A 109 1.64 -10.42 -8.89
C TYR A 109 0.68 -11.57 -8.56
N LEU A 110 -0.40 -11.21 -7.88
CA LEU A 110 -1.53 -12.08 -7.61
C LEU A 110 -2.64 -11.76 -8.61
N GLY A 111 -2.77 -12.63 -9.61
CA GLY A 111 -4.12 -13.04 -9.97
C GLY A 111 -4.72 -13.67 -8.71
N SER A 112 -5.78 -13.04 -8.19
CA SER A 112 -6.52 -13.33 -6.97
C SER A 112 -5.95 -12.80 -5.65
N GLU A 113 -6.70 -11.82 -5.12
CA GLU A 113 -6.78 -11.42 -3.71
C GLU A 113 -6.47 -12.56 -2.74
N LYS A 114 -5.37 -12.47 -1.99
CA LYS A 114 -5.28 -12.88 -0.57
C LYS A 114 -3.90 -12.56 0.00
N GLU A 115 -3.94 -12.11 1.25
CA GLU A 115 -2.81 -11.83 2.16
C GLU A 115 -2.12 -10.48 2.02
N LEU A 116 -2.92 -9.45 2.31
CA LEU A 116 -2.48 -8.31 3.11
C LEU A 116 -2.77 -8.64 4.58
N ASP A 117 -1.80 -9.22 5.28
CA ASP A 117 -1.60 -9.05 6.73
C ASP A 117 -0.44 -9.89 7.25
N ALA A 118 0.60 -9.21 7.75
CA ALA A 118 1.50 -9.74 8.78
C ALA A 118 2.25 -8.54 9.40
N GLY A 119 1.57 -7.79 10.27
CA GLY A 119 2.16 -6.61 10.90
C GLY A 119 1.31 -5.95 11.98
N LYS A 120 0.90 -6.72 13.01
CA LYS A 120 0.58 -6.36 14.42
C LYS A 120 -0.55 -7.24 14.94
N THR A 121 -0.18 -8.31 15.63
CA THR A 121 -1.07 -9.08 16.51
C THR A 121 -1.16 -8.37 17.86
N THR A 122 -2.01 -7.34 17.95
CA THR A 122 -2.78 -6.91 19.15
C THR A 122 -3.44 -5.55 18.86
N GLY A 123 -4.73 -5.57 18.50
CA GLY A 123 -5.53 -4.40 18.10
C GLY A 123 -5.96 -4.46 16.61
N GLY A 124 -7.18 -4.03 16.28
CA GLY A 124 -7.66 -3.98 14.90
C GLY A 124 -6.87 -2.96 14.08
N SER A 125 -6.31 -3.38 12.95
CA SER A 125 -5.49 -2.50 12.09
C SER A 125 -6.34 -1.46 11.36
N LEU A 126 -5.75 -0.29 11.09
CA LEU A 126 -6.37 0.75 10.24
C LEU A 126 -5.61 0.87 8.92
N THR A 127 -6.30 0.73 7.80
CA THR A 127 -5.77 1.00 6.46
C THR A 127 -6.47 2.20 5.84
N LEU A 128 -5.71 3.19 5.39
CA LEU A 128 -6.22 4.34 4.64
C LEU A 128 -6.02 4.12 3.14
N VAL A 129 -7.09 4.35 2.37
CA VAL A 129 -7.09 4.30 0.92
C VAL A 129 -7.46 5.67 0.37
N THR A 130 -6.49 6.37 -0.23
CA THR A 130 -6.67 7.70 -0.82
C THR A 130 -6.47 7.69 -2.33
N GLY A 131 -6.93 8.74 -3.00
CA GLY A 131 -6.71 8.95 -4.43
C GLY A 131 -7.73 9.91 -5.05
N GLY A 132 -7.47 10.26 -6.30
CA GLY A 132 -8.33 11.16 -7.08
C GLY A 132 -9.74 10.60 -7.31
N VAL A 133 -10.61 11.42 -7.89
CA VAL A 133 -11.93 10.99 -8.37
C VAL A 133 -11.75 9.95 -9.49
N ARG A 134 -12.53 8.86 -9.45
CA ARG A 134 -12.44 7.73 -10.42
C ARG A 134 -11.06 7.06 -10.54
N SER A 135 -10.21 7.19 -9.51
CA SER A 135 -8.90 6.52 -9.44
C SER A 135 -8.96 5.01 -9.19
N GLY A 136 -10.13 4.45 -8.88
CA GLY A 136 -10.30 3.04 -8.50
C GLY A 136 -10.25 2.76 -6.99
N LYS A 137 -10.18 3.81 -6.14
CA LYS A 137 -10.07 3.66 -4.67
C LYS A 137 -11.14 2.78 -4.01
N SER A 138 -12.42 2.95 -4.35
CA SER A 138 -13.49 2.13 -3.77
C SER A 138 -13.39 0.66 -4.21
N LEU A 139 -13.00 0.38 -5.46
CA LEU A 139 -12.80 -0.99 -5.94
C LEU A 139 -11.66 -1.68 -5.20
N PHE A 140 -10.54 -0.97 -5.01
CA PHE A 140 -9.43 -1.47 -4.24
C PHE A 140 -9.81 -1.68 -2.77
N ALA A 141 -10.45 -0.70 -2.12
CA ALA A 141 -10.90 -0.83 -0.73
C ALA A 141 -11.88 -2.01 -0.54
N GLU A 142 -12.80 -2.23 -1.48
CA GLU A 142 -13.68 -3.40 -1.48
C GLU A 142 -12.89 -4.71 -1.59
N SER A 143 -11.86 -4.78 -2.45
CA SER A 143 -11.01 -5.97 -2.60
C SER A 143 -10.27 -6.33 -1.30
N LEU A 144 -9.96 -5.35 -0.46
CA LEU A 144 -9.28 -5.57 0.83
C LEU A 144 -10.17 -6.30 1.83
N VAL A 145 -11.49 -6.07 1.77
CA VAL A 145 -12.44 -6.53 2.79
C VAL A 145 -13.31 -7.71 2.32
N LYS A 146 -13.48 -7.89 1.00
CA LYS A 146 -14.25 -9.00 0.39
C LYS A 146 -13.94 -10.40 0.93
N PRO A 147 -12.67 -10.77 1.24
CA PRO A 147 -12.38 -12.09 1.78
C PRO A 147 -12.82 -12.31 3.23
N ALA A 148 -13.21 -11.25 3.95
CA ALA A 148 -13.58 -11.35 5.36
C ALA A 148 -14.95 -12.01 5.55
N PRO A 149 -15.14 -12.80 6.62
CA PRO A 149 -16.40 -13.49 6.88
C PRO A 149 -17.55 -12.55 7.26
N SER A 150 -17.22 -11.40 7.85
CA SER A 150 -18.17 -10.36 8.26
C SER A 150 -17.61 -8.99 7.88
N VAL A 151 -18.40 -8.22 7.13
CA VAL A 151 -18.07 -6.88 6.67
C VAL A 151 -19.25 -5.97 6.92
N VAL A 152 -18.98 -4.83 7.57
CA VAL A 152 -19.92 -3.72 7.69
C VAL A 152 -19.43 -2.56 6.84
N PHE A 153 -20.24 -2.16 5.89
CA PHE A 153 -20.03 -0.99 5.05
C PHE A 153 -20.70 0.23 5.70
N LEU A 154 -19.88 1.19 6.11
CA LEU A 154 -20.32 2.45 6.71
C LEU A 154 -20.37 3.54 5.64
N ALA A 155 -21.60 3.84 5.20
CA ALA A 155 -21.89 4.79 4.14
C ALA A 155 -22.03 6.20 4.71
N THR A 156 -21.22 7.15 4.24
CA THR A 156 -21.32 8.56 4.64
C THR A 156 -22.12 9.39 3.66
N ALA A 157 -22.32 8.89 2.43
CA ALA A 157 -23.03 9.61 1.39
C ALA A 157 -24.54 9.51 1.55
N LEU A 158 -25.20 10.68 1.52
CA LEU A 158 -26.65 10.81 1.41
C LEU A 158 -27.02 11.03 -0.06
N PRO A 159 -28.14 10.48 -0.57
CA PRO A 159 -28.60 10.74 -1.93
C PRO A 159 -29.13 12.18 -2.03
N THR A 160 -28.25 13.15 -2.30
CA THR A 160 -28.62 14.58 -2.42
C THR A 160 -29.14 14.95 -3.80
N ASP A 161 -28.79 14.17 -4.83
CA ASP A 161 -29.20 14.37 -6.22
C ASP A 161 -29.29 13.03 -6.97
N GLU A 162 -29.87 13.07 -8.18
CA GLU A 162 -30.06 11.87 -9.02
C GLU A 162 -28.74 11.21 -9.46
N GLU A 163 -27.67 11.99 -9.66
CA GLU A 163 -26.36 11.45 -10.03
C GLU A 163 -25.75 10.66 -8.85
N MET A 164 -25.84 11.21 -7.65
CA MET A 164 -25.40 10.58 -6.42
C MET A 164 -26.25 9.36 -6.08
N ALA A 165 -27.57 9.43 -6.28
CA ALA A 165 -28.47 8.30 -6.14
C ALA A 165 -28.11 7.16 -7.11
N ALA A 166 -27.84 7.47 -8.38
CA ALA A 166 -27.40 6.49 -9.37
C ALA A 166 -26.04 5.85 -9.00
N ARG A 167 -25.09 6.66 -8.51
CA ARG A 167 -23.80 6.17 -8.01
C ARG A 167 -23.95 5.25 -6.79
N ILE A 168 -24.80 5.64 -5.83
CA ILE A 168 -25.11 4.82 -4.64
C ILE A 168 -25.73 3.49 -5.08
N ALA A 169 -26.67 3.51 -6.03
CA ALA A 169 -27.31 2.30 -6.55
C ALA A 169 -26.30 1.36 -7.22
N GLN A 170 -25.40 1.88 -8.06
CA GLN A 170 -24.33 1.10 -8.69
C GLN A 170 -23.38 0.49 -7.65
N HIS A 171 -23.02 1.25 -6.62
CA HIS A 171 -22.16 0.77 -5.55
C HIS A 171 -22.85 -0.32 -4.70
N ARG A 172 -24.14 -0.16 -4.38
CA ARG A 172 -24.92 -1.20 -3.68
C ARG A 172 -25.02 -2.48 -4.50
N ALA A 173 -25.31 -2.38 -5.80
CA ALA A 173 -25.42 -3.53 -6.69
C ALA A 173 -24.11 -4.33 -6.83
N ARG A 174 -22.95 -3.70 -6.64
CA ARG A 174 -21.63 -4.35 -6.71
C ARG A 174 -21.26 -5.10 -5.43
N ARG A 175 -21.84 -4.73 -4.29
CA ARG A 175 -21.47 -5.31 -2.99
C ARG A 175 -22.16 -6.67 -2.78
N PRO A 176 -21.47 -7.63 -2.15
CA PRO A 176 -22.10 -8.88 -1.74
C PRO A 176 -23.32 -8.60 -0.84
N ALA A 177 -24.41 -9.33 -1.05
CA ALA A 177 -25.61 -9.23 -0.20
C ALA A 177 -25.35 -9.63 1.26
N SER A 178 -24.22 -10.29 1.54
CA SER A 178 -23.78 -10.66 2.89
C SER A 178 -23.20 -9.48 3.68
N TRP A 179 -22.92 -8.34 3.04
CA TRP A 179 -22.42 -7.16 3.74
C TRP A 179 -23.57 -6.41 4.39
N GLU A 180 -23.39 -6.06 5.66
CA GLU A 180 -24.27 -5.11 6.33
C GLU A 180 -23.92 -3.70 5.86
N THR A 181 -24.93 -2.85 5.63
CA THR A 181 -24.74 -1.44 5.31
C THR A 181 -25.36 -0.59 6.40
N VAL A 182 -24.54 0.25 7.02
CA VAL A 182 -24.96 1.26 8.00
C VAL A 182 -24.78 2.63 7.33
N GLU A 183 -25.85 3.42 7.30
CA GLU A 183 -25.79 4.80 6.80
C GLU A 183 -25.56 5.74 7.98
N GLU A 184 -24.38 6.36 8.05
CA GLU A 184 -24.05 7.31 9.10
C GLU A 184 -23.29 8.51 8.51
N PRO A 185 -24.00 9.61 8.22
CA PRO A 185 -23.42 10.79 7.58
C PRO A 185 -22.66 11.73 8.51
N LEU A 186 -22.79 11.61 9.85
CA LEU A 186 -22.31 12.61 10.82
C LEU A 186 -21.48 12.03 11.97
N ASP A 187 -21.94 10.98 12.66
CA ASP A 187 -21.29 10.38 13.84
C ASP A 187 -20.58 9.06 13.52
N LEU A 188 -19.53 9.15 12.70
CA LEU A 188 -18.69 7.98 12.37
C LEU A 188 -18.10 7.29 13.61
N GLY A 189 -17.77 8.05 14.66
CA GLY A 189 -17.21 7.50 15.89
C GLY A 189 -18.22 6.68 16.68
N GLY A 190 -19.47 7.18 16.80
CA GLY A 190 -20.58 6.44 17.39
C GLY A 190 -20.88 5.16 16.63
N ALA A 191 -21.10 5.25 15.30
CA ALA A 191 -21.39 4.07 14.49
C ALA A 191 -20.27 3.03 14.53
N ALA A 192 -18.99 3.45 14.52
CA ALA A 192 -17.87 2.52 14.62
C ALA A 192 -17.83 1.76 15.96
N LYS A 193 -18.39 2.31 17.05
CA LYS A 193 -18.50 1.64 18.36
C LYS A 193 -19.65 0.64 18.42
N GLU A 194 -20.75 0.92 17.74
CA GLU A 194 -21.92 0.03 17.73
C GLU A 194 -21.71 -1.23 16.88
N ILE A 195 -20.86 -1.12 15.86
CA ILE A 195 -20.50 -2.25 15.00
C ILE A 195 -19.69 -3.27 15.80
N THR A 196 -20.04 -4.55 15.70
CA THR A 196 -19.35 -5.65 16.39
C THR A 196 -17.82 -5.54 16.25
N SER A 197 -17.13 -5.76 17.36
CA SER A 197 -15.69 -5.51 17.44
C SER A 197 -14.87 -6.39 16.50
N GLU A 198 -15.37 -7.56 16.08
CA GLU A 198 -14.68 -8.50 15.19
C GLU A 198 -14.93 -8.25 13.69
N ALA A 199 -16.04 -7.59 13.33
CA ALA A 199 -16.36 -7.34 11.93
C ALA A 199 -15.37 -6.38 11.27
N VAL A 200 -15.07 -6.62 10.00
CA VAL A 200 -14.26 -5.71 9.20
C VAL A 200 -15.11 -4.49 8.83
N LEU A 201 -14.62 -3.30 9.15
CA LEU A 201 -15.29 -2.04 8.87
C LEU A 201 -14.74 -1.42 7.59
N LEU A 202 -15.60 -1.08 6.64
CA LEU A 202 -15.25 -0.32 5.44
C LEU A 202 -16.00 1.02 5.43
N VAL A 203 -15.27 2.14 5.52
CA VAL A 203 -15.83 3.50 5.47
C VAL A 203 -15.61 4.11 4.09
N ASP A 204 -16.68 4.53 3.40
CA ASP A 204 -16.60 5.22 2.09
C ASP A 204 -17.61 6.40 2.07
N CYS A 205 -17.17 7.66 2.13
CA CYS A 205 -15.79 8.10 2.39
C CYS A 205 -15.68 9.27 3.38
N LEU A 206 -14.47 9.44 3.93
CA LEU A 206 -14.12 10.56 4.80
C LEU A 206 -14.29 11.92 4.10
N GLY A 207 -14.09 11.98 2.78
CA GLY A 207 -14.31 13.21 2.01
C GLY A 207 -15.77 13.68 2.06
N VAL A 208 -16.72 12.77 1.83
CA VAL A 208 -18.15 13.10 1.91
C VAL A 208 -18.56 13.38 3.35
N TRP A 209 -18.00 12.66 4.33
CA TRP A 209 -18.25 12.93 5.74
C TRP A 209 -17.83 14.34 6.16
N VAL A 210 -16.61 14.77 5.81
CA VAL A 210 -16.16 16.15 6.06
C VAL A 210 -17.06 17.17 5.37
N ALA A 211 -17.53 16.88 4.15
CA ALA A 211 -18.48 17.74 3.46
C ALA A 211 -19.83 17.84 4.20
N ASN A 212 -20.36 16.73 4.73
CA ASN A 212 -21.59 16.71 5.51
C ASN A 212 -21.45 17.52 6.81
N LEU A 213 -20.33 17.38 7.52
CA LEU A 213 -20.07 18.14 8.75
C LEU A 213 -20.01 19.66 8.47
N LEU A 214 -19.33 20.06 7.40
CA LEU A 214 -19.29 21.47 6.97
C LEU A 214 -20.66 21.98 6.53
N ALA A 215 -21.46 21.15 5.86
CA ALA A 215 -22.83 21.51 5.47
C ALA A 215 -23.78 21.62 6.69
N GLY A 216 -23.47 20.91 7.78
CA GLY A 216 -24.13 21.04 9.08
C GLY A 216 -23.50 22.09 9.99
N ASP A 217 -22.80 23.07 9.42
CA ASP A 217 -22.18 24.21 10.13
C ASP A 217 -21.16 23.84 11.21
N SER A 218 -20.58 22.63 11.17
CA SER A 218 -19.51 22.25 12.09
C SER A 218 -18.26 23.10 11.85
N THR A 219 -17.69 23.60 12.94
CA THR A 219 -16.41 24.31 12.93
C THR A 219 -15.25 23.36 12.65
N GLU A 220 -14.10 23.91 12.23
CA GLU A 220 -12.88 23.13 12.01
C GLU A 220 -12.45 22.35 13.27
N ALA A 221 -12.60 22.95 14.46
CA ALA A 221 -12.26 22.31 15.73
C ALA A 221 -13.16 21.11 16.03
N GLU A 222 -14.48 21.25 15.83
CA GLU A 222 -15.43 20.15 16.02
C GLU A 222 -15.19 19.00 15.05
N ILE A 223 -14.80 19.30 13.80
CA ILE A 223 -14.45 18.27 12.82
C ILE A 223 -13.23 17.48 13.30
N TYR A 224 -12.18 18.13 13.80
CA TYR A 224 -11.01 17.42 14.31
C TYR A 224 -11.30 16.63 15.58
N GLU A 225 -12.16 17.14 16.47
CA GLU A 225 -12.62 16.37 17.62
C GLU A 225 -13.36 15.10 17.19
N ARG A 226 -14.23 15.19 16.19
CA ARG A 226 -14.93 14.03 15.61
C ARG A 226 -13.97 13.04 14.96
N VAL A 227 -12.92 13.51 14.27
CA VAL A 227 -11.87 12.65 13.70
C VAL A 227 -11.14 11.89 14.81
N ASN A 228 -10.76 12.58 15.89
CA ASN A 228 -10.15 11.93 17.06
C ASN A 228 -11.08 10.91 17.71
N GLY A 229 -12.38 11.23 17.81
CA GLY A 229 -13.41 10.31 18.28
C GLY A 229 -13.52 9.05 17.42
N PHE A 230 -13.51 9.20 16.09
CA PHE A 230 -13.49 8.09 15.15
C PHE A 230 -12.20 7.25 15.26
N LEU A 231 -11.02 7.88 15.30
CA LEU A 231 -9.75 7.17 15.44
C LEU A 231 -9.65 6.38 16.74
N ARG A 232 -10.18 6.93 17.85
CA ARG A 232 -10.29 6.24 19.13
C ARG A 232 -11.24 5.05 19.05
N ALA A 233 -12.42 5.23 18.44
CA ALA A 233 -13.36 4.14 18.23
C ALA A 233 -12.73 3.00 17.41
N VAL A 234 -11.98 3.34 16.36
CA VAL A 234 -11.32 2.36 15.50
C VAL A 234 -10.18 1.64 16.22
N SER A 235 -9.37 2.33 17.02
CA SER A 235 -8.25 1.70 17.75
C SER A 235 -8.69 0.75 18.86
N GLU A 236 -9.91 0.92 19.37
CA GLU A 236 -10.52 0.05 20.38
C GLU A 236 -11.15 -1.23 19.78
N ARG A 237 -11.22 -1.34 18.44
CA ARG A 237 -11.79 -2.52 17.74
C ARG A 237 -10.77 -3.65 17.62
N GLN A 238 -11.25 -4.88 17.43
CA GLN A 238 -10.41 -6.05 17.10
C GLN A 238 -10.37 -6.31 15.59
N GLY A 239 -11.47 -6.03 14.90
CA GLY A 239 -11.68 -6.14 13.48
C GLY A 239 -11.03 -4.98 12.76
N ARG A 240 -10.47 -5.30 11.59
CA ARG A 240 -9.73 -4.35 10.76
C ARG A 240 -10.66 -3.26 10.22
N THR A 241 -10.14 -2.06 10.08
CA THR A 241 -10.85 -0.92 9.49
C THR A 241 -10.15 -0.45 8.22
N VAL A 242 -10.91 -0.30 7.14
CA VAL A 242 -10.47 0.30 5.89
C VAL A 242 -11.23 1.61 5.70
N ALA A 243 -10.52 2.73 5.70
CA ALA A 243 -11.11 4.05 5.46
C ALA A 243 -10.75 4.55 4.06
N VAL A 244 -11.75 4.99 3.30
CA VAL A 244 -11.57 5.60 1.98
C VAL A 244 -11.64 7.12 2.11
N THR A 245 -10.75 7.82 1.41
CA THR A 245 -10.77 9.29 1.30
C THR A 245 -10.40 9.76 -0.09
N ASN A 246 -10.58 11.05 -0.36
CA ASN A 246 -10.22 11.69 -1.61
C ASN A 246 -8.94 12.51 -1.43
N GLU A 247 -8.09 12.50 -2.46
CA GLU A 247 -7.00 13.47 -2.58
C GLU A 247 -7.51 14.69 -3.36
N ALA A 248 -7.56 15.85 -2.69
CA ALA A 248 -8.12 17.10 -3.22
C ALA A 248 -7.07 18.24 -3.31
N GLY A 249 -5.85 18.03 -2.81
CA GLY A 249 -4.81 19.05 -2.70
C GLY A 249 -3.92 19.22 -3.93
N MET A 250 -4.02 18.34 -4.93
CA MET A 250 -3.13 18.33 -6.12
C MET A 250 -3.66 19.16 -7.30
N GLY A 251 -4.73 19.93 -7.11
CA GLY A 251 -5.39 20.73 -8.15
C GLY A 251 -5.24 22.24 -7.97
N ILE A 252 -5.99 23.00 -8.76
CA ILE A 252 -6.08 24.46 -8.64
C ILE A 252 -6.82 24.83 -7.33
N VAL A 253 -6.47 25.97 -6.74
CA VAL A 253 -7.18 26.53 -5.59
C VAL A 253 -8.65 26.78 -5.95
N PRO A 254 -9.63 26.25 -5.19
CA PRO A 254 -11.03 26.52 -5.45
C PRO A 254 -11.35 28.03 -5.44
N PRO A 255 -12.16 28.53 -6.38
CA PRO A 255 -12.48 29.95 -6.45
C PRO A 255 -13.37 30.41 -5.29
N TYR A 256 -14.15 29.49 -4.69
CA TYR A 256 -15.09 29.80 -3.60
C TYR A 256 -14.49 29.51 -2.21
N PRO A 257 -14.80 30.34 -1.19
CA PRO A 257 -14.29 30.16 0.18
C PRO A 257 -14.55 28.77 0.78
N LEU A 258 -15.78 28.26 0.64
CA LEU A 258 -16.16 26.96 1.18
C LEU A 258 -15.34 25.82 0.57
N GLY A 259 -15.05 25.90 -0.73
CA GLY A 259 -14.21 24.90 -1.40
C GLY A 259 -12.76 24.90 -0.90
N ARG A 260 -12.19 26.07 -0.62
CA ARG A 260 -10.85 26.19 0.00
C ARG A 260 -10.85 25.61 1.40
N LEU A 261 -11.85 25.97 2.21
CA LEU A 261 -12.02 25.45 3.57
C LEU A 261 -12.12 23.92 3.59
N TYR A 262 -13.00 23.35 2.75
CA TYR A 262 -13.14 21.91 2.59
C TYR A 262 -11.81 21.24 2.20
N ARG A 263 -11.12 21.77 1.20
CA ARG A 263 -9.83 21.22 0.74
C ARG A 263 -8.80 21.20 1.86
N ASP A 264 -8.67 22.31 2.59
CA ASP A 264 -7.66 22.48 3.62
C ASP A 264 -7.96 21.59 4.85
N ILE A 265 -9.23 21.50 5.26
CA ILE A 265 -9.69 20.59 6.32
C ILE A 265 -9.47 19.14 5.91
N LEU A 266 -9.93 18.73 4.72
CA LEU A 266 -9.76 17.36 4.24
C LEU A 266 -8.27 16.96 4.18
N GLY A 267 -7.40 17.87 3.77
CA GLY A 267 -5.95 17.65 3.79
C GLY A 267 -5.40 17.38 5.20
N ARG A 268 -5.90 18.09 6.22
CA ARG A 268 -5.53 17.85 7.63
C ARG A 268 -6.15 16.57 8.19
N VAL A 269 -7.40 16.27 7.86
CA VAL A 269 -8.06 15.01 8.22
C VAL A 269 -7.30 13.83 7.62
N ASN A 270 -6.93 13.89 6.34
CA ASN A 270 -6.15 12.85 5.69
C ASN A 270 -4.79 12.63 6.37
N GLN A 271 -4.12 13.70 6.81
CA GLN A 271 -2.86 13.59 7.57
C GLN A 271 -3.06 12.88 8.92
N GLN A 272 -4.06 13.27 9.71
CA GLN A 272 -4.34 12.65 11.01
C GLN A 272 -4.67 11.15 10.87
N VAL A 273 -5.51 10.80 9.88
CA VAL A 273 -5.88 9.40 9.64
C VAL A 273 -4.69 8.61 9.08
N ALA A 274 -3.88 9.20 8.19
CA ALA A 274 -2.68 8.55 7.67
C ALA A 274 -1.61 8.32 8.76
N GLU A 275 -1.50 9.23 9.73
CA GLU A 275 -0.61 9.09 10.88
C GLU A 275 -1.04 7.92 11.77
N ALA A 276 -2.34 7.79 12.04
CA ALA A 276 -2.91 6.70 12.82
C ALA A 276 -2.99 5.35 12.08
N ALA A 277 -3.06 5.36 10.75
CA ALA A 277 -3.19 4.14 9.95
C ALA A 277 -1.94 3.27 9.99
N ASP A 278 -2.07 1.95 10.05
CA ASP A 278 -0.94 1.02 9.90
C ASP A 278 -0.48 0.94 8.44
N ALA A 279 -1.37 1.16 7.47
CA ALA A 279 -1.01 1.18 6.05
C ALA A 279 -1.74 2.30 5.30
N VAL A 280 -1.08 2.88 4.30
CA VAL A 280 -1.67 3.91 3.44
C VAL A 280 -1.42 3.58 1.98
N TYR A 281 -2.49 3.61 1.17
CA TYR A 281 -2.45 3.40 -0.27
C TYR A 281 -2.92 4.65 -1.01
N LEU A 282 -2.13 5.07 -2.00
CA LEU A 282 -2.54 6.04 -3.01
C LEU A 282 -2.94 5.30 -4.29
N LEU A 283 -4.18 5.49 -4.76
CA LEU A 283 -4.62 4.98 -6.05
C LEU A 283 -4.36 5.98 -7.16
N VAL A 284 -3.67 5.51 -8.20
CA VAL A 284 -3.44 6.23 -9.45
C VAL A 284 -3.81 5.32 -10.61
N CYS A 285 -4.77 5.71 -11.45
CA CYS A 285 -5.20 4.93 -12.61
C CYS A 285 -5.59 3.47 -12.30
N GLY A 286 -6.18 3.21 -11.13
CA GLY A 286 -6.53 1.86 -10.67
C GLY A 286 -5.38 1.09 -10.03
N ILE A 287 -4.17 1.65 -9.98
CA ILE A 287 -2.97 1.01 -9.46
C ILE A 287 -2.75 1.46 -8.01
N PRO A 288 -2.70 0.53 -7.03
CA PRO A 288 -2.36 0.84 -5.65
C PRO A 288 -0.86 1.03 -5.46
N VAL A 289 -0.50 2.21 -4.95
CA VAL A 289 0.85 2.54 -4.49
C VAL A 289 0.81 2.60 -2.97
N ARG A 290 1.47 1.64 -2.30
CA ARG A 290 1.61 1.68 -0.84
C ARG A 290 2.62 2.75 -0.47
N ILE A 291 2.18 3.79 0.22
CA ILE A 291 3.01 4.94 0.63
C ILE A 291 3.34 4.92 2.13
N LYS A 292 2.65 4.09 2.92
CA LYS A 292 3.01 3.75 4.31
C LYS A 292 2.99 2.23 4.51
N PRO A 293 4.11 1.61 4.94
CA PRO A 293 4.20 0.20 5.27
C PRO A 293 3.57 -0.12 6.62
#